data_AF-A0A081NXS0-F1
#
_entry.id   AF-A0A081NXS0-F1
#
_cell.length_a   1.000
_cell.length_b   1.000
_cell.length_c   1.000
_cell.angle_alpha   90.00
_cell.angle_beta   90.00
_cell.angle_gamma   90.00
#
_symmetry.space_group_name_H-M   'P 1'
#
loop_
_entity.id
_entity.type
_entity.pdbx_description
1 polymer ?
#
loop_
_entity_poly.entity_id
_entity_poly.type
_entity_poly.pdbx_seq_one_letter_code
_entity_poly.pdbx_strand_id
1 'polypeptide(L)' 'MNAAADREATAIIEELNRIRRELESVALELKGLKGISVDYCSRRLTQISSEYSEVIQMLYRLR' A
#
# COMPACT_ATOMS: atom_id res chain seq x y z
N MET A 1 -15.03 15.78 -18.29
CA MET A 1 -14.40 15.41 -17.01
C MET A 1 -13.68 16.61 -16.43
N ASN A 2 -13.74 16.82 -15.11
CA ASN A 2 -13.07 17.93 -14.45
C ASN A 2 -11.57 17.64 -14.32
N ALA A 3 -10.73 18.33 -15.09
CA ALA A 3 -9.28 18.12 -15.09
C ALA A 3 -8.61 18.35 -13.73
N ALA A 4 -9.28 19.02 -12.78
CA ALA A 4 -8.83 19.09 -11.39
C ALA A 4 -9.06 17.77 -10.65
N ALA A 5 -10.25 17.18 -10.78
CA ALA A 5 -10.59 15.90 -10.16
C ALA A 5 -9.71 14.74 -10.67
N ASP A 6 -9.38 14.74 -11.96
CA ASP A 6 -8.45 13.75 -12.53
C ASP A 6 -7.03 13.86 -11.95
N ARG A 7 -6.54 15.07 -11.72
CA ARG A 7 -5.23 15.31 -11.11
C ARG A 7 -5.23 14.88 -9.65
N GLU A 8 -6.28 15.20 -8.91
CA GLU A 8 -6.46 14.78 -7.52
C GLU A 8 -6.51 13.25 -7.39
N ALA A 9 -7.29 12.57 -8.24
CA ALA A 9 -7.33 11.11 -8.27
C ALA A 9 -5.96 10.48 -8.57
N THR A 10 -5.19 11.09 -9.47
CA THR A 10 -3.82 10.63 -9.78
C THR A 10 -2.91 10.76 -8.56
N ALA A 11 -2.93 11.89 -7.87
CA ALA A 11 -2.13 12.13 -6.68
C ALA A 11 -2.48 11.15 -5.55
N ILE A 12 -3.77 10.86 -5.34
CA ILE A 12 -4.23 9.87 -4.36
C ILE A 12 -3.67 8.48 -4.69
N ILE A 13 -3.74 8.06 -5.95
CA ILE A 13 -3.24 6.75 -6.39
C ILE A 13 -1.72 6.65 -6.21
N GLU A 14 -0.97 7.72 -6.51
CA GLU A 14 0.48 7.78 -6.32
C GLU A 14 0.86 7.67 -4.84
N GLU A 15 0.16 8.39 -3.97
CA GLU A 15 0.40 8.36 -2.53
C GLU A 15 0.06 6.98 -1.92
N LEU A 16 -1.05 6.37 -2.32
CA LEU A 16 -1.39 5.01 -1.90
C LEU A 16 -0.34 4.00 -2.36
N ASN A 17 0.19 4.14 -3.58
CA ASN A 17 1.28 3.30 -4.08
C ASN A 17 2.57 3.49 -3.28
N ARG A 18 2.89 4.72 -2.88
CA ARG A 18 4.04 5.03 -2.04
C ARG A 18 3.92 4.33 -0.68
N ILE A 19 2.81 4.53 0.01
CA ILE A 19 2.53 3.91 1.32
C ILE A 19 2.59 2.38 1.21
N ARG A 20 1.96 1.80 0.17
CA ARG A 20 2.01 0.36 -0.07
C ARG A 20 3.45 -0.17 -0.13
N ARG A 21 4.32 0.48 -0.90
CA ARG A 21 5.74 0.07 -1.05
C ARG A 21 6.52 0.23 0.25
N GLU A 22 6.26 1.29 1.03
CA GLU A 22 6.88 1.48 2.35
C GLU A 22 6.49 0.34 3.31
N LEU A 23 5.21 -0.06 3.33
CA LEU A 23 4.74 -1.20 4.12
C LEU A 23 5.44 -2.51 3.70
N GLU A 24 5.62 -2.75 2.40
CA GLU A 24 6.36 -3.90 1.88
C GLU A 24 7.82 -3.90 2.30
N SER A 25 8.49 -2.75 2.22
CA SER A 25 9.88 -2.60 2.65
C SER A 25 10.04 -2.95 4.12
N VAL A 26 9.20 -2.36 4.98
CA VAL A 26 9.24 -2.63 6.43
C VAL A 26 8.91 -4.10 6.72
N ALA A 27 7.93 -4.69 6.03
CA ALA A 27 7.61 -6.10 6.19
C ALA A 27 8.79 -7.02 5.85
N LEU A 28 9.55 -6.69 4.80
CA LEU A 28 10.76 -7.42 4.38
C LEU A 28 11.90 -7.26 5.39
N GLU A 29 12.13 -6.05 5.89
CA GLU A 29 13.13 -5.79 6.94
C GLU A 29 12.84 -6.59 8.21
N LEU A 30 11.56 -6.65 8.61
CA LEU A 30 11.13 -7.43 9.77
C LEU A 30 11.32 -8.94 9.58
N LYS A 31 11.17 -9.49 8.36
CA LYS A 31 11.43 -10.94 8.11
C LYS A 31 12.88 -11.35 8.39
N GLY A 32 13.82 -10.40 8.38
CA GLY A 32 15.23 -10.66 8.71
C GLY A 32 15.51 -10.79 10.20
N LEU A 33 14.54 -10.45 11.06
CA LEU A 33 14.69 -10.43 12.51
C LEU A 33 13.98 -11.64 13.15
N LYS A 34 14.48 -12.11 14.30
CA LYS A 34 13.89 -13.24 15.04
C LYS A 34 12.92 -12.72 16.11
N GLY A 35 11.69 -13.21 16.11
CA GLY A 35 10.75 -13.01 17.21
C GLY A 35 9.29 -13.09 16.78
N ILE A 36 8.45 -13.73 17.61
CA ILE A 36 7.03 -13.96 17.31
C ILE A 36 6.27 -12.66 17.03
N SER A 37 6.54 -11.61 17.82
CA SER A 37 5.94 -10.29 17.61
C SER A 37 6.38 -9.65 16.29
N VAL A 38 7.62 -9.89 15.87
CA VAL A 38 8.17 -9.35 14.62
C VAL A 38 7.58 -10.08 13.41
N ASP A 39 7.46 -11.41 13.48
CA ASP A 39 6.77 -12.22 12.47
C ASP A 39 5.31 -11.80 12.30
N TYR A 40 4.62 -11.55 13.41
CA TYR A 40 3.25 -11.06 13.41
C TYR A 40 3.14 -9.68 12.74
N CYS A 41 4.01 -8.74 13.09
CA CYS A 41 4.05 -7.42 12.46
C CYS A 41 4.34 -7.51 10.96
N SER A 42 5.32 -8.30 10.54
CA SER A 42 5.64 -8.51 9.11
C SER A 42 4.44 -9.04 8.32
N ARG A 43 3.72 -10.03 8.87
CA ARG A 43 2.50 -10.56 8.25
C ARG A 43 1.39 -9.52 8.15
N ARG A 44 1.15 -8.73 9.21
CA ARG A 44 0.12 -7.67 9.17
C ARG A 44 0.46 -6.60 8.14
N LEU A 45 1.72 -6.14 8.07
CA LEU A 45 2.14 -5.14 7.08
C LEU A 45 1.99 -5.67 5.65
N THR A 46 2.31 -6.94 5.42
CA THR A 46 2.09 -7.60 4.13
C THR A 46 0.60 -7.61 3.77
N GLN A 47 -0.28 -7.95 4.73
CA GLN A 47 -1.73 -7.94 4.51
C GLN A 47 -2.26 -6.55 4.16
N ILE A 48 -1.85 -5.52 4.92
CA ILE A 48 -2.26 -4.13 4.66
C ILE A 48 -1.77 -3.67 3.27
N SER A 49 -0.55 -4.03 2.87
CA SER A 49 -0.07 -3.75 1.50
C SER A 49 -0.97 -4.36 0.42
N SER A 50 -1.43 -5.60 0.62
CA SER A 50 -2.37 -6.26 -0.31
C SER A 50 -3.71 -5.51 -0.37
N GLU A 51 -4.26 -5.10 0.76
CA GLU A 51 -5.50 -4.30 0.83
C GLU A 51 -5.35 -2.98 0.06
N TYR A 52 -4.20 -2.30 0.20
CA TYR A 52 -3.91 -1.09 -0.57
C TYR A 52 -3.82 -1.37 -2.08
N SER A 53 -3.29 -2.52 -2.49
CA SER A 53 -3.26 -2.93 -3.90
C SER A 53 -4.68 -3.05 -4.48
N GLU A 54 -5.61 -3.63 -3.72
CA GLU A 54 -7.01 -3.77 -4.13
C GLU A 54 -7.68 -2.40 -4.28
N VAL A 55 -7.48 -1.49 -3.30
CA VAL A 55 -8.00 -0.12 -3.36
C VAL A 55 -7.47 0.63 -4.58
N ILE A 56 -6.16 0.54 -4.84
CA ILE A 56 -5.54 1.17 -6.02
C ILE A 56 -6.15 0.62 -7.32
N GLN A 57 -6.34 -0.69 -7.43
CA GLN A 57 -6.98 -1.29 -8.60
C GLN A 57 -8.43 -0.83 -8.77
N MET A 58 -9.19 -0.69 -7.68
CA MET A 58 -10.55 -0.15 -7.73
C MET A 58 -10.55 1.31 -8.20
N LEU A 59 -9.63 2.14 -7.69
CA LEU A 59 -9.51 3.54 -8.11
C LEU A 59 -9.17 3.67 -9.60
N TYR A 60 -8.33 2.80 -10.15
CA TYR A 60 -8.07 2.77 -11.59
C TYR A 60 -9.30 2.35 -12.42
N ARG A 61 -10.18 1.49 -11.90
CA ARG A 61 -11.40 1.03 -12.61
C ARG A 61 -12.54 2.04 -12.60
N LEU A 62 -12.58 2.91 -11.58
CA LEU A 62 -13.61 3.94 -11.42
C LEU A 62 -13.33 5.20 -12.24
N ARG A 63 -12.19 5.23 -12.92
CA ARG A 63 -11.68 6.35 -13.69
C ARG A 63 -11.90 6.11 -15.19
#